data_AF-A0A6V7XTT1-F1
#
_entry.id   AF-A0A6V7XTT1-F1
#
_cell.length_a   1.000
_cell.length_b   1.000
_cell.length_c   1.000
_cell.angle_alpha   90.00
_cell.angle_beta   90.00
_cell.angle_gamma   90.00
#
_symmetry.space_group_name_H-M   'P 1'
#
loop_
_entity.id
_entity.type
_entity.pdbx_description
1 polymer ?
#
loop_
_entity_poly.entity_id
_entity_poly.type
_entity_poly.pdbx_seq_one_letter_code
_entity_poly.pdbx_strand_id
1 'polypeptide(L)'
;MITQQKSREPQEAVIQPWLGASPLGMAPINEELSFQLQMLDATQQRCPLQMDSEKPRSYLPKMPCSTPPYYPQAPLPNADSLEYYLRLSVETLFFTFYYMEGSRAQLLAAKALKKLSWRFHT
;
A
#
# COMPACT_ATOMS: atom_id res chain seq x y z
N MET A 1 12.37 11.93 64.28
CA MET A 1 13.17 12.33 63.10
C MET A 1 13.84 11.07 62.56
N ILE A 2 13.40 10.52 61.44
CA ILE A 2 14.04 9.37 60.80
C ILE A 2 14.43 9.82 59.39
N THR A 3 15.71 10.15 59.23
CA THR A 3 16.32 10.57 57.98
C THR A 3 16.53 9.32 57.12
N GLN A 4 15.74 9.15 56.06
CA GLN A 4 15.97 8.11 55.05
C GLN A 4 17.24 8.46 54.27
N GLN A 5 18.28 7.64 54.40
CA GLN A 5 19.47 7.71 53.55
C GLN A 5 19.09 7.39 52.11
N LYS A 6 19.09 8.41 51.25
CA LYS A 6 18.95 8.25 49.80
C LYS A 6 20.23 7.58 49.28
N SER A 7 20.11 6.31 48.88
CA SER A 7 21.18 5.55 48.23
C SER A 7 21.65 6.30 46.98
N ARG A 8 22.97 6.51 46.88
CA ARG A 8 23.64 7.25 45.79
C ARG A 8 24.12 6.32 44.68
N GLU A 9 23.42 5.22 44.43
CA GLU A 9 23.76 4.34 43.31
C GLU A 9 22.92 4.70 42.09
N PRO A 10 23.51 4.69 40.88
CA PRO A 10 22.75 4.92 39.67
C PRO A 10 21.71 3.79 39.53
N GLN A 11 20.44 4.12 39.74
CA GLN A 11 19.34 3.19 39.50
C GLN A 11 19.10 3.11 38.00
N GLU A 12 19.27 1.92 37.44
CA GLU A 12 18.92 1.65 36.05
C GLU A 12 17.40 1.73 35.89
N ALA A 13 16.91 2.75 35.20
CA ALA A 13 15.50 2.95 34.95
C ALA A 13 15.09 2.13 33.72
N VAL A 14 14.39 1.01 33.93
CA VAL A 14 13.78 0.23 32.85
C VAL A 14 12.49 0.92 32.43
N ILE A 15 12.53 1.69 31.34
CA ILE A 15 11.35 2.35 30.78
C ILE A 15 10.61 1.35 29.90
N GLN A 16 9.30 1.20 30.14
CA GLN A 16 8.43 0.33 29.34
C GLN A 16 8.43 0.80 27.86
N PRO A 17 8.51 -0.10 26.88
CA PRO A 17 8.57 0.27 25.45
C PRO A 17 7.37 1.11 24.97
N TRP A 18 6.19 0.94 25.54
CA TRP A 18 4.98 1.73 25.20
C TRP A 18 5.02 3.17 25.72
N LEU A 19 5.97 3.52 26.59
CA LEU A 19 6.13 4.89 27.07
C LEU A 19 6.79 5.80 26.01
N GLY A 20 7.11 5.26 24.82
CA GLY A 20 7.59 6.03 23.66
C GLY A 20 8.97 6.65 23.86
N ALA A 21 9.68 6.30 24.92
CA ALA A 21 11.04 6.77 25.15
C ALA A 21 11.98 6.04 24.19
N SER A 22 12.31 6.70 23.07
CA SER A 22 13.42 6.30 22.23
C SER A 22 14.69 6.26 23.08
N PRO A 23 15.52 5.21 23.02
CA PRO A 23 16.75 5.13 23.80
C PRO A 23 17.62 6.37 23.52
N LEU A 24 18.17 6.97 24.58
CA LEU A 24 19.03 8.17 24.52
C LEU A 24 20.45 7.85 24.02
N GLY A 25 20.55 7.05 22.96
CA GLY A 25 21.80 6.55 22.39
C GLY A 25 21.59 5.27 21.58
N MET A 26 22.65 4.78 20.93
CA MET A 26 22.63 3.46 20.32
C MET A 26 22.50 2.42 21.44
N ALA A 27 21.33 1.79 21.54
CA ALA A 27 21.19 0.63 22.40
C ALA A 27 22.22 -0.43 21.95
N PRO A 28 23.00 -1.02 22.86
CA PRO A 28 23.90 -2.10 22.49
C PRO A 28 23.10 -3.23 21.84
N ILE A 29 23.68 -3.85 20.82
CA ILE A 29 23.06 -5.00 20.15
C ILE A 29 22.88 -6.11 21.20
N ASN A 30 21.63 -6.30 21.64
CA ASN A 30 21.25 -7.42 22.49
C ASN A 30 20.77 -8.60 21.63
N GLU A 31 20.65 -9.78 22.24
CA GLU A 31 20.23 -11.00 21.55
C GLU A 31 18.83 -10.85 20.93
N GLU A 32 17.92 -10.17 21.65
CA GLU A 32 16.56 -9.86 21.18
C GLU A 32 16.57 -8.97 19.92
N LEU A 33 17.35 -7.88 19.91
CA LEU A 33 17.48 -6.99 18.74
C LEU A 33 18.10 -7.74 17.56
N SER A 34 19.07 -8.61 17.82
CA SER A 34 19.68 -9.44 16.77
C SER A 34 18.63 -10.34 16.12
N PHE A 35 17.78 -10.99 16.93
CA PHE A 35 16.66 -11.79 16.45
C PHE A 35 15.64 -10.95 15.67
N GLN A 36 15.27 -9.77 16.18
CA GLN A 36 14.34 -8.86 15.50
C GLN A 36 14.87 -8.38 14.15
N LEU A 37 16.17 -8.07 14.06
CA LEU A 37 16.82 -7.69 12.80
C LEU A 37 16.82 -8.86 11.79
N GLN A 38 17.09 -10.08 12.25
CA GLN A 38 16.99 -11.27 11.40
C GLN A 38 15.55 -11.48 10.88
N MET A 39 14.55 -11.29 11.74
CA MET A 39 13.15 -11.34 11.34
C MET A 39 12.77 -10.23 10.37
N LEU A 40 13.33 -9.02 10.55
CA LEU A 40 13.11 -7.90 9.65
C LEU A 40 13.67 -8.19 8.26
N ASP A 41 14.89 -8.71 8.16
CA ASP A 41 15.48 -9.07 6.87
C ASP A 41 14.64 -10.15 6.14
N ALA A 42 14.16 -11.16 6.90
CA ALA A 42 13.27 -12.18 6.35
C ALA A 42 11.92 -11.62 5.86
N THR A 43 11.35 -10.64 6.58
CA THR A 43 10.09 -9.99 6.18
C THR A 43 10.27 -8.99 5.04
N GLN A 44 11.42 -8.34 4.94
CA GLN A 44 11.76 -7.43 3.84
C GLN A 44 11.74 -8.17 2.50
N GLN A 45 12.21 -9.41 2.45
CA GLN A 45 12.16 -10.24 1.24
C GLN A 45 10.73 -10.61 0.81
N ARG A 46 9.74 -10.48 1.71
CA ARG A 46 8.33 -10.83 1.51
C ARG A 46 7.41 -9.65 1.85
N CYS A 47 7.83 -8.45 1.51
CA CYS A 47 7.06 -7.24 1.78
C CYS A 47 5.71 -7.31 1.02
N PRO A 48 4.57 -7.07 1.70
CA PRO A 48 3.28 -7.06 1.05
C PRO A 48 3.21 -5.95 -0.01
N LEU A 49 2.66 -6.29 -1.17
CA LEU A 49 2.43 -5.36 -2.26
C LEU A 49 1.09 -4.66 -2.06
N GLN A 50 0.92 -3.47 -2.65
CA GLN A 50 -0.36 -2.75 -2.63
C GLN A 50 -1.53 -3.59 -3.14
N MET A 51 -1.25 -4.54 -4.04
CA MET A 51 -2.27 -5.44 -4.60
C MET A 51 -2.77 -6.50 -3.63
N ASP A 52 -2.01 -6.82 -2.58
CA ASP A 52 -2.39 -7.81 -1.58
C ASP A 52 -3.55 -7.31 -0.71
N SER A 53 -3.79 -5.99 -0.70
CA SER A 53 -4.93 -5.35 -0.04
C SER A 53 -6.16 -5.19 -0.94
N GLU A 54 -6.04 -5.47 -2.24
CA GLU A 54 -7.15 -5.35 -3.19
C GLU A 54 -7.93 -6.67 -3.32
N LYS A 55 -9.19 -6.60 -3.77
CA LYS A 55 -9.92 -7.81 -4.14
C LYS A 55 -9.23 -8.50 -5.34
N PRO A 56 -9.07 -9.84 -5.32
CA PRO A 56 -8.55 -10.57 -6.47
C PRO A 56 -9.37 -10.28 -7.74
N ARG A 57 -8.69 -10.03 -8.86
CA ARG A 57 -9.33 -9.84 -10.16
C ARG A 57 -9.30 -11.14 -10.94
N SER A 58 -10.47 -11.59 -11.42
CA SER A 58 -10.59 -12.84 -12.19
C SER A 58 -9.94 -12.78 -13.57
N TYR A 59 -10.05 -11.63 -14.25
CA TYR A 59 -9.66 -11.52 -15.66
C TYR A 59 -8.32 -10.82 -15.91
N LEU A 60 -7.93 -9.92 -15.01
CA LEU A 60 -6.71 -9.10 -15.17
C LEU A 60 -5.84 -9.24 -13.90
N PRO A 61 -5.11 -10.36 -13.73
CA PRO A 61 -4.14 -10.52 -12.67
C PRO A 61 -3.09 -9.41 -12.72
N LYS A 62 -2.76 -8.80 -11.59
CA LYS A 62 -1.64 -7.87 -11.52
C LYS A 62 -0.35 -8.67 -11.49
N MET A 63 0.48 -8.52 -12.52
CA MET A 63 1.81 -9.12 -12.58
C MET A 63 2.86 -8.01 -12.69
N PRO A 64 3.52 -7.62 -11.58
CA PRO A 64 4.65 -6.70 -11.64
C PRO A 64 5.74 -7.27 -12.55
N CYS A 65 6.23 -6.46 -13.47
CA CYS A 65 7.36 -6.81 -14.33
C CYS A 65 8.33 -5.63 -14.39
N SER A 66 9.61 -5.94 -14.57
CA SER A 66 10.61 -4.90 -14.81
C SER A 66 10.41 -4.37 -16.24
N THR A 67 10.12 -3.08 -16.36
CA THR A 67 10.00 -2.41 -17.66
C THR A 67 11.17 -1.44 -17.83
N PRO A 68 11.74 -1.31 -19.04
CA PRO A 68 12.78 -0.32 -19.31
C PRO A 68 12.34 1.13 -19.01
N PRO A 69 13.27 2.02 -18.59
CA PRO A 69 12.92 3.36 -18.10
C PRO A 69 12.36 4.30 -19.18
N TYR A 70 12.53 3.97 -20.46
CA TYR A 70 11.97 4.75 -21.56
C TYR A 70 10.48 4.47 -21.82
N TYR A 71 9.89 3.43 -21.23
CA TYR A 71 8.45 3.20 -21.25
C TYR A 71 7.75 4.00 -20.13
N PRO A 72 6.45 4.34 -20.30
CA PRO A 72 5.67 4.97 -19.24
C PRO A 72 5.66 4.13 -17.95
N GLN A 73 6.28 4.64 -16.89
CA GLN A 73 6.35 3.99 -15.59
C GLN A 73 5.10 4.24 -14.72
N ALA A 74 4.29 5.23 -15.10
CA ALA A 74 3.06 5.61 -14.40
C ALA A 74 1.93 5.85 -15.41
N PRO A 75 0.66 5.69 -14.98
CA PRO A 75 -0.50 6.04 -15.80
C PRO A 75 -0.48 7.51 -16.24
N LEU A 76 -1.15 7.83 -17.35
CA LEU A 76 -1.27 9.20 -17.82
C LEU A 76 -2.00 10.08 -16.76
N PRO A 77 -1.60 11.36 -16.62
CA PRO A 77 -2.35 12.32 -15.82
C PRO A 77 -3.82 12.38 -16.27
N ASN A 78 -4.75 12.42 -15.32
CA ASN A 78 -6.20 12.48 -15.54
C ASN A 78 -6.82 11.24 -16.22
N ALA A 79 -6.12 10.11 -16.30
CA ALA A 79 -6.66 8.85 -16.82
C ALA A 79 -7.84 8.29 -16.00
N ASP A 80 -8.11 8.85 -14.83
CA ASP A 80 -9.22 8.51 -13.93
C ASP A 80 -10.42 9.49 -14.04
N SER A 81 -10.37 10.43 -14.98
CA SER A 81 -11.43 11.41 -15.23
C SER A 81 -12.50 10.88 -16.19
N LEU A 82 -13.74 11.36 -16.07
CA LEU A 82 -14.80 10.99 -17.02
C LEU A 82 -14.52 11.50 -18.44
N GLU A 83 -13.92 12.69 -18.56
CA GLU A 83 -13.55 13.31 -19.85
C GLU A 83 -12.56 12.43 -20.64
N TYR A 84 -11.64 11.77 -19.95
CA TYR A 84 -10.75 10.78 -20.57
C TYR A 84 -11.54 9.62 -21.17
N TYR A 85 -12.49 9.04 -20.43
CA TYR A 85 -13.30 7.91 -20.89
C TYR A 85 -14.22 8.28 -22.06
N LEU A 86 -14.68 9.52 -22.14
CA LEU A 86 -15.49 9.98 -23.28
C LEU A 86 -14.71 10.04 -24.60
N ARG A 87 -13.39 10.05 -24.55
CA ARG A 87 -12.50 10.03 -25.73
C ARG A 87 -12.10 8.61 -26.15
N LEU A 88 -12.39 7.60 -25.33
CA LEU A 88 -12.05 6.21 -25.64
C LEU A 88 -13.01 5.63 -26.68
N SER A 89 -12.54 4.63 -27.42
CA SER A 89 -13.38 3.87 -28.34
C SER A 89 -14.44 3.07 -27.55
N VAL A 90 -15.58 2.78 -28.20
CA VAL A 90 -16.62 1.94 -27.60
C VAL A 90 -16.12 0.55 -27.23
N GLU A 91 -15.23 -0.04 -28.03
CA GLU A 91 -14.61 -1.33 -27.75
C GLU A 91 -13.79 -1.30 -26.45
N THR A 92 -12.98 -0.25 -26.27
CA THR A 92 -12.22 -0.04 -25.03
C THR A 92 -13.15 0.14 -23.82
N LEU A 93 -14.25 0.88 -23.98
CA LEU A 93 -15.24 1.05 -22.90
C LEU A 93 -15.91 -0.26 -22.52
N PHE A 94 -16.28 -1.10 -23.49
CA PHE A 94 -16.81 -2.43 -23.22
C PHE A 94 -15.77 -3.35 -22.57
N PHE A 95 -14.52 -3.31 -23.05
CA PHE A 95 -13.43 -4.04 -22.42
C PHE A 95 -13.30 -3.68 -20.93
N THR A 96 -13.23 -2.38 -20.61
CA THR A 96 -13.18 -1.92 -19.22
C THR A 96 -14.42 -2.33 -18.43
N PHE A 97 -15.61 -2.28 -19.05
CA PHE A 97 -16.86 -2.63 -18.40
C PHE A 97 -16.92 -4.11 -17.98
N TYR A 98 -16.45 -5.03 -18.83
CA TYR A 98 -16.51 -6.48 -18.56
C TYR A 98 -15.31 -7.02 -17.79
N TYR A 99 -14.10 -6.54 -18.08
CA TYR A 99 -12.87 -7.13 -17.52
C TYR A 99 -12.34 -6.43 -16.27
N MET A 100 -12.84 -5.23 -15.95
CA MET A 100 -12.49 -4.48 -14.74
C MET A 100 -13.66 -4.36 -13.77
N GLU A 101 -14.46 -5.42 -13.64
CA GLU A 101 -15.64 -5.48 -12.76
C GLU A 101 -15.33 -5.07 -11.31
N GLY A 102 -16.24 -4.30 -10.70
CA GLY A 102 -16.13 -3.86 -9.32
C GLY A 102 -15.10 -2.74 -9.09
N SER A 103 -14.55 -2.16 -10.16
CA SER A 103 -13.60 -1.05 -10.08
C SER A 103 -14.21 0.31 -10.42
N ARG A 104 -13.54 1.39 -10.01
CA ARG A 104 -13.89 2.77 -10.44
C ARG A 104 -13.86 2.92 -11.96
N ALA A 105 -12.98 2.17 -12.64
CA ALA A 105 -12.87 2.20 -14.10
C ALA A 105 -14.15 1.69 -14.79
N GLN A 106 -14.77 0.61 -14.27
CA GLN A 106 -16.05 0.12 -14.77
C GLN A 106 -17.15 1.17 -14.64
N LEU A 107 -17.22 1.88 -13.50
CA LEU A 107 -18.20 2.96 -13.30
C LEU A 107 -18.00 4.10 -14.30
N LEU A 108 -16.75 4.50 -14.57
CA LEU A 108 -16.44 5.55 -15.55
C LEU A 108 -16.79 5.09 -16.96
N ALA A 109 -16.47 3.84 -17.32
CA ALA A 109 -16.83 3.27 -18.60
C ALA A 109 -18.36 3.21 -18.80
N ALA A 110 -19.10 2.75 -17.79
CA ALA A 110 -20.56 2.74 -17.83
C ALA A 110 -21.16 4.15 -17.99
N LYS A 111 -20.61 5.15 -17.28
CA LYS A 111 -21.03 6.56 -17.41
C LYS A 111 -20.76 7.10 -18.82
N ALA A 112 -19.60 6.79 -19.40
CA ALA A 112 -19.25 7.19 -20.76
C ALA A 112 -20.16 6.51 -21.79
N LEU A 113 -20.37 5.20 -21.70
CA LEU A 113 -21.31 4.46 -22.56
C LEU A 113 -22.72 5.03 -22.50
N LYS A 114 -23.22 5.35 -21.30
CA LYS A 114 -24.54 5.99 -21.12
C LYS A 114 -24.63 7.36 -21.80
N LYS A 115 -23.57 8.18 -21.73
CA LYS A 115 -23.47 9.48 -22.44
C LYS A 115 -23.42 9.32 -23.95
N LEU A 116 -22.84 8.22 -24.44
CA LEU A 116 -22.82 7.82 -25.86
C LEU A 116 -24.10 7.10 -26.29
N SER A 117 -25.21 7.24 -25.54
CA SER A 117 -26.52 6.66 -25.84
C SER A 117 -26.58 5.12 -25.85
N TRP A 118 -25.59 4.43 -25.29
CA TRP A 118 -25.69 2.99 -25.04
C TRP A 118 -26.61 2.73 -23.84
N ARG A 119 -27.25 1.56 -23.85
CA ARG A 119 -28.12 1.07 -22.78
C ARG A 119 -27.69 -0.33 -22.42
N PHE A 120 -27.63 -0.60 -21.12
CA PHE A 120 -27.34 -1.94 -20.61
C PHE A 120 -28.66 -2.72 -20.54
N HIS A 121 -28.67 -3.92 -21.14
CA HIS A 121 -29.79 -4.85 -21.02
C HIS A 121 -29.49 -5.80 -19.86
N THR A 122 -30.44 -5.92 -18.92
CA THR A 122 -30.38 -6.83 -17.77
C THR A 122 -30.94 -8.20 -18.11
#